data_AF-A0A183DZC1-F1
#
_entry.id   AF-A0A183DZC1-F1
#
_cell.length_a   1.000
_cell.length_b   1.000
_cell.length_c   1.000
_cell.angle_alpha   90.00
_cell.angle_beta   90.00
_cell.angle_gamma   90.00
#
_symmetry.space_group_name_H-M   'P 1'
#
loop_
_entity.id
_entity.type
_entity.pdbx_description
1 polymer ?
#
loop_
_entity_poly.entity_id
_entity_poly.type
_entity_poly.pdbx_seq_one_letter_code
_entity_poly.pdbx_strand_id
1 'polypeptide(L)'
;MASTRKIWVSLMLVRLAQGMTHMGKGTMTLNPFHSDRQLMCPAAVAGLITICYAFLDANNCVLNNRQHYLIYSMALAIQPRLLITLVEDETDPDKLKQVNVSVRVGQAVDVVAQAGKPKTITGFQTHTTPVLMAYGERAELANEEC
;
A
#
# COMPACT_ATOMS: atom_id res chain seq x y z
N MET A 1 36.25 1.43 19.62
CA MET A 1 35.67 0.68 18.47
C MET A 1 34.24 0.18 18.71
N ALA A 2 33.89 -0.33 19.91
CA ALA A 2 32.52 -0.80 20.21
C ALA A 2 31.44 0.32 20.24
N SER A 3 31.82 1.55 20.64
CA SER A 3 30.91 2.70 20.68
C SER A 3 30.37 3.07 19.28
N THR A 4 31.24 3.09 18.27
CA THR A 4 30.89 3.40 16.89
C THR A 4 29.88 2.40 16.31
N ARG A 5 30.03 1.09 16.58
CA ARG A 5 29.10 0.04 16.09
C ARG A 5 27.68 0.22 16.64
N LYS A 6 27.54 0.60 17.91
CA LYS A 6 26.23 0.86 18.54
C LYS A 6 25.51 2.04 17.88
N ILE A 7 26.25 3.06 17.46
CA ILE A 7 25.69 4.24 16.78
C ILE A 7 25.11 3.87 15.41
N TRP A 8 25.82 3.07 14.60
CA TRP A 8 25.33 2.60 13.31
C TRP A 8 24.05 1.76 13.41
N VAL A 9 24.04 0.82 14.37
CA VAL A 9 22.87 -0.01 14.68
C VAL A 9 21.67 0.85 15.07
N SER A 10 21.87 1.83 15.96
CA SER A 10 20.82 2.74 16.40
C SER A 10 20.26 3.57 15.22
N LEU A 11 21.13 4.13 14.38
CA LEU A 11 20.72 4.89 13.19
C LEU A 11 19.91 4.03 12.20
N MET A 12 20.29 2.77 12.00
CA MET A 12 19.55 1.86 11.12
C MET A 12 18.15 1.55 11.66
N LEU A 13 18.03 1.28 12.96
CA LEU A 13 16.74 1.02 13.61
C LEU A 13 15.81 2.23 13.52
N VAL A 14 16.33 3.44 13.72
CA VAL A 14 15.54 4.68 13.58
C VAL A 14 15.05 4.86 12.15
N ARG A 15 15.90 4.62 11.14
CA ARG A 15 15.50 4.71 9.72
C ARG A 15 14.43 3.68 9.36
N LEU A 16 14.55 2.45 9.86
CA LEU A 16 13.55 1.41 9.67
C LEU A 16 12.21 1.81 10.32
N ALA A 17 12.24 2.27 11.56
CA ALA A 17 11.05 2.74 12.28
C ALA A 17 10.38 3.92 11.57
N GLN A 18 11.17 4.87 11.07
CA GLN A 18 10.67 5.98 10.25
C GLN A 18 10.02 5.45 8.97
N GLY A 19 10.69 4.59 8.20
CA GLY A 19 10.12 3.99 6.99
C GLY A 19 8.78 3.28 7.23
N MET A 20 8.70 2.47 8.29
CA MET A 20 7.46 1.79 8.69
C MET A 20 6.36 2.76 9.13
N THR A 21 6.72 3.82 9.87
CA THR A 21 5.75 4.85 10.30
C THR A 21 5.22 5.63 9.10
N HIS A 22 6.09 6.00 8.16
CA HIS A 22 5.70 6.69 6.93
C HIS A 22 4.81 5.84 6.03
N MET A 23 5.06 4.53 5.96
CA MET A 23 4.16 3.59 5.31
C MET A 23 2.78 3.61 5.99
N GLY A 24 2.73 3.53 7.33
CA GLY A 24 1.49 3.56 8.10
C GLY A 24 0.66 4.85 7.98
N LYS A 25 1.28 5.98 7.61
CA LYS A 25 0.60 7.30 7.50
C LYS A 25 -0.42 7.40 6.38
N GLY A 26 -0.50 6.45 5.45
CA GLY A 26 -1.57 6.47 4.45
C GLY A 26 -1.22 5.92 3.10
N THR A 27 -0.02 6.18 2.59
CA THR A 27 0.30 5.98 1.17
C THR A 27 0.38 4.51 0.78
N MET A 28 0.75 3.66 1.74
CA MET A 28 0.93 2.22 1.56
C MET A 28 0.37 1.46 2.75
N THR A 29 0.01 0.20 2.56
CA THR A 29 -0.43 -0.73 3.61
C THR A 29 0.23 -2.08 3.45
N LEU A 30 0.36 -2.81 4.54
CA LEU A 30 0.71 -4.23 4.50
C LEU A 30 -0.56 -5.05 4.43
N ASN A 31 -0.74 -5.77 3.34
CA ASN A 31 -1.86 -6.68 3.18
C ASN A 31 -1.42 -7.87 2.32
N PRO A 32 -1.38 -9.10 2.87
CA PRO A 32 -1.02 -10.29 2.10
C PRO A 32 -2.17 -10.83 1.24
N PHE A 33 -3.35 -10.22 1.31
CA PHE A 33 -4.50 -10.61 0.50
C PHE A 33 -4.64 -9.74 -0.75
N HIS A 34 -4.92 -10.40 -1.86
CA HIS A 34 -5.23 -9.81 -3.16
C HIS A 34 -6.72 -9.98 -3.49
N SER A 35 -7.21 -9.29 -4.52
CA SER A 35 -8.60 -9.38 -5.00
C SER A 35 -9.63 -9.13 -3.90
N ASP A 36 -9.72 -7.89 -3.41
CA ASP A 36 -10.67 -7.49 -2.36
C ASP A 36 -10.66 -8.40 -1.12
N ARG A 37 -9.45 -8.83 -0.74
CA ARG A 37 -9.18 -9.70 0.42
C ARG A 37 -9.70 -11.14 0.29
N GLN A 38 -10.15 -11.54 -0.90
CA GLN A 38 -10.68 -12.88 -1.13
C GLN A 38 -9.56 -13.93 -1.29
N LEU A 39 -8.44 -13.55 -1.90
CA LEU A 39 -7.35 -14.47 -2.21
C LEU A 39 -6.11 -14.14 -1.39
N MET A 40 -5.67 -15.10 -0.57
CA MET A 40 -4.41 -14.96 0.16
C MET A 40 -3.23 -15.26 -0.79
N CYS A 41 -2.29 -14.32 -0.90
CA CYS A 41 -1.06 -14.55 -1.65
C CYS A 41 -0.04 -15.27 -0.74
N PRO A 42 0.31 -16.55 -1.03
CA PRO A 42 1.22 -17.31 -0.17
C PRO A 42 2.63 -16.68 -0.11
N ALA A 43 3.08 -16.04 -1.19
CA ALA A 43 4.37 -15.36 -1.24
C ALA A 43 4.41 -14.11 -0.32
N ALA A 44 3.33 -13.32 -0.29
CA ALA A 44 3.24 -12.15 0.58
C ALA A 44 3.19 -12.56 2.07
N VAL A 45 2.47 -13.63 2.39
CA VAL A 45 2.45 -14.21 3.74
C VAL A 45 3.83 -14.71 4.14
N ALA A 46 4.50 -15.49 3.27
CA ALA A 46 5.86 -15.96 3.52
C ALA A 46 6.84 -14.79 3.72
N GLY A 47 6.70 -13.71 2.96
CA GLY A 47 7.48 -12.49 3.11
C GLY A 47 7.33 -11.82 4.49
N LEU A 48 6.09 -11.75 5.00
CA LEU A 48 5.79 -11.24 6.35
C LEU A 48 6.29 -12.17 7.47
N ILE A 49 6.15 -13.48 7.31
CA ILE A 49 6.67 -14.44 8.31
C ILE A 49 8.20 -14.40 8.35
N THR A 50 8.85 -14.28 7.19
CA THR A 50 10.31 -14.20 7.08
C THR A 50 10.85 -13.00 7.84
N ILE A 51 10.19 -11.83 7.75
CA ILE A 51 10.66 -10.64 8.46
C ILE A 51 10.42 -10.75 9.97
N CYS A 52 9.28 -11.29 10.40
CA CYS A 52 9.02 -11.58 11.82
C CYS A 52 10.07 -12.53 12.41
N TYR A 53 10.42 -13.58 11.68
CA TYR A 53 11.45 -14.52 12.09
C TYR A 53 12.84 -13.88 12.14
N ALA A 54 13.19 -13.06 11.14
CA ALA A 54 14.47 -12.35 11.10
C ALA A 54 14.66 -11.36 12.26
N PHE A 55 13.57 -10.86 12.87
CA PHE A 55 13.62 -9.99 14.05
C PHE A 55 13.71 -10.75 15.38
N LEU A 56 13.50 -12.07 15.43
CA LEU A 56 13.75 -12.88 16.65
C LEU A 56 15.24 -12.90 17.02
N ASP A 57 16.11 -12.99 16.01
CA ASP A 57 17.55 -12.83 16.16
C ASP A 57 18.05 -11.65 15.31
N ALA A 58 17.54 -10.46 15.66
CA ALA A 58 17.80 -9.26 14.90
C ALA A 58 19.30 -8.92 14.82
N ASN A 59 20.07 -9.21 15.88
CA ASN A 59 21.50 -8.90 15.97
C ASN A 59 22.33 -9.69 14.94
N ASN A 60 22.00 -10.95 14.69
CA ASN A 60 22.74 -11.79 13.75
C ASN A 60 22.18 -11.71 12.32
N CYS A 61 20.89 -11.42 12.16
CA CYS A 61 20.22 -11.28 10.88
C CYS A 61 20.19 -9.84 10.37
N VAL A 62 19.15 -9.08 10.70
CA VAL A 62 18.83 -7.79 10.07
C VAL A 62 19.86 -6.69 10.38
N LEU A 63 20.41 -6.69 11.60
CA LEU A 63 21.39 -5.71 12.06
C LEU A 63 22.84 -6.06 11.71
N ASN A 64 23.06 -7.23 11.12
CA ASN A 64 24.37 -7.62 10.64
C ASN A 64 24.63 -7.01 9.26
N ASN A 65 25.88 -6.62 9.00
CA ASN A 65 26.30 -5.84 7.83
C ASN A 65 26.10 -6.52 6.46
N ARG A 66 25.59 -7.76 6.43
CA ARG A 66 25.48 -8.60 5.23
C ARG A 66 24.05 -8.97 4.83
N GLN A 67 23.07 -8.88 5.73
CA GLN A 67 21.74 -9.49 5.52
C GLN A 67 20.58 -8.47 5.52
N HIS A 68 20.86 -7.19 5.24
CA HIS A 68 19.82 -6.17 5.12
C HIS A 68 18.77 -6.46 4.04
N TYR A 69 19.11 -7.31 3.06
CA TYR A 69 18.20 -7.69 1.99
C TYR A 69 16.94 -8.41 2.49
N LEU A 70 17.00 -9.03 3.68
CA LEU A 70 15.85 -9.69 4.30
C LEU A 70 14.68 -8.72 4.54
N ILE A 71 14.96 -7.41 4.68
CA ILE A 71 13.92 -6.39 4.82
C ILE A 71 13.08 -6.30 3.53
N TYR A 72 13.65 -6.58 2.36
CA TYR A 72 12.92 -6.54 1.09
C TYR A 72 11.89 -7.66 0.94
N SER A 73 11.93 -8.73 1.75
CA SER A 73 10.88 -9.75 1.73
C SER A 73 9.50 -9.18 2.06
N MET A 74 9.47 -8.08 2.81
CA MET A 74 8.26 -7.34 3.16
C MET A 74 7.61 -6.64 1.98
N ALA A 75 8.38 -6.29 0.93
CA ALA A 75 7.88 -5.60 -0.25
C ALA A 75 6.76 -6.37 -0.96
N LEU A 76 6.76 -7.70 -0.84
CA LEU A 76 5.73 -8.59 -1.40
C LEU A 76 4.33 -8.34 -0.82
N ALA A 77 4.24 -7.76 0.38
CA ALA A 77 2.98 -7.46 1.05
C ALA A 77 2.61 -5.97 1.01
N ILE A 78 3.45 -5.12 0.40
CA ILE A 78 3.20 -3.67 0.32
C ILE A 78 2.20 -3.38 -0.79
N GLN A 79 1.09 -2.75 -0.44
CA GLN A 79 0.02 -2.33 -1.36
C GLN A 79 -0.18 -0.81 -1.28
N PRO A 80 -0.12 -0.06 -2.40
CA PRO A 80 -0.39 1.38 -2.42
C PRO A 80 -1.89 1.68 -2.26
N ARG A 81 -2.23 2.78 -1.59
CA ARG A 81 -3.62 3.25 -1.36
C ARG A 81 -3.96 4.59 -2.02
N LEU A 82 -3.01 5.17 -2.74
CA LEU A 82 -3.20 6.44 -3.43
C LEU A 82 -3.81 6.19 -4.81
N LEU A 83 -5.02 6.70 -5.04
CA LEU A 83 -5.68 6.66 -6.34
C LEU A 83 -5.36 7.94 -7.11
N ILE A 84 -4.74 7.79 -8.28
CA ILE A 84 -4.45 8.87 -9.23
C ILE A 84 -5.00 8.45 -10.58
N THR A 85 -5.66 9.38 -11.26
CA THR A 85 -6.13 9.23 -12.63
C THR A 85 -5.22 9.98 -13.58
N LEU A 86 -4.75 9.28 -14.61
CA LEU A 86 -3.87 9.80 -15.64
C LEU A 86 -4.58 9.67 -16.99
N VAL A 87 -4.48 10.70 -17.82
CA VAL A 87 -5.03 10.75 -19.17
C VAL A 87 -3.88 11.08 -20.13
N GLU A 88 -3.91 10.49 -21.31
CA GLU A 88 -2.95 10.79 -22.39
C GLU A 88 -3.17 12.21 -22.91
N ASP A 89 -2.08 12.95 -23.15
CA ASP A 89 -2.18 14.32 -23.67
C ASP A 89 -2.50 14.29 -25.17
N GLU A 90 -3.49 15.07 -25.61
CA GLU A 90 -3.95 15.09 -27.02
C GLU A 90 -2.83 15.50 -27.99
N THR A 91 -1.84 16.25 -27.50
CA THR A 91 -0.72 16.77 -28.29
C THR A 91 0.54 15.89 -28.28
N ASP A 92 0.72 15.03 -27.28
CA ASP A 92 1.93 14.21 -27.10
C ASP A 92 1.54 12.84 -26.49
N PRO A 93 1.42 11.75 -27.29
CA PRO A 93 0.98 10.43 -26.80
C PRO A 93 1.93 9.80 -25.76
N ASP A 94 3.18 10.25 -25.71
CA ASP A 94 4.17 9.76 -24.74
C ASP A 94 4.06 10.42 -23.35
N LYS A 95 3.15 11.40 -23.17
CA LYS A 95 2.97 12.12 -21.89
C LYS A 95 1.62 11.83 -21.26
N LEU A 96 1.67 11.40 -20.00
CA LEU A 96 0.52 11.21 -19.14
C LEU A 96 0.30 12.44 -18.27
N LYS A 97 -0.86 13.08 -18.40
CA LYS A 97 -1.28 14.22 -17.59
C LYS A 97 -2.20 13.74 -16.47
N GLN A 98 -1.97 14.23 -15.26
CA GLN A 98 -2.88 13.98 -14.15
C GLN A 98 -4.17 14.77 -14.34
N VAL A 99 -5.31 14.07 -14.32
CA VAL A 99 -6.64 14.67 -14.43
C VAL A 99 -7.41 14.38 -13.16
N ASN A 100 -8.15 15.39 -12.71
CA ASN A 100 -8.98 15.31 -11.52
C ASN A 100 -10.37 14.79 -11.92
N VAL A 101 -10.68 13.56 -11.52
CA VAL A 101 -11.93 12.86 -11.84
C VAL A 101 -12.72 12.63 -10.55
N SER A 102 -14.05 12.72 -10.65
CA SER A 102 -14.94 12.45 -9.52
C SER A 102 -15.04 10.95 -9.24
N VAL A 103 -14.73 10.57 -8.01
CA VAL A 103 -14.72 9.19 -7.52
C VAL A 103 -15.54 9.10 -6.24
N ARG A 104 -16.32 8.02 -6.10
CA ARG A 104 -17.01 7.67 -4.86
C ARG A 104 -16.12 6.73 -4.08
N VAL A 105 -15.89 7.01 -2.80
CA VAL A 105 -15.05 6.18 -1.93
C VAL A 105 -15.88 5.68 -0.77
N GLY A 106 -15.74 4.40 -0.44
CA GLY A 106 -16.30 3.85 0.78
C GLY A 106 -15.97 2.39 0.97
N GLN A 107 -16.61 1.74 1.92
CA GLN A 107 -16.22 0.38 2.33
C GLN A 107 -16.57 -0.63 1.23
N ALA A 108 -15.62 -1.51 0.91
CA ALA A 108 -15.85 -2.58 -0.05
C ALA A 108 -16.93 -3.55 0.45
N VAL A 109 -17.93 -3.81 -0.39
CA VAL A 109 -19.08 -4.71 -0.15
C VAL A 109 -19.39 -5.45 -1.44
N ASP A 110 -19.91 -6.68 -1.33
CA ASP A 110 -20.11 -7.54 -2.49
C ASP A 110 -21.17 -6.97 -3.46
N VAL A 111 -22.37 -6.69 -2.94
CA VAL A 111 -23.40 -5.93 -3.65
C VAL A 111 -24.19 -5.10 -2.65
N VAL A 112 -24.28 -3.80 -2.91
CA VAL A 112 -25.25 -2.88 -2.31
C VAL A 112 -26.03 -2.17 -3.41
N ALA A 113 -27.13 -1.51 -3.02
CA ALA A 113 -28.11 -0.84 -3.89
C ALA A 113 -29.22 -1.73 -4.49
N GLN A 114 -30.22 -1.09 -5.08
CA GLN A 114 -31.45 -1.71 -5.59
C GLN A 114 -31.15 -2.61 -6.80
N ALA A 115 -32.01 -3.62 -7.01
CA ALA A 115 -31.94 -4.51 -8.17
C ALA A 115 -31.89 -3.70 -9.48
N GLY A 116 -30.86 -3.95 -10.30
CA GLY A 116 -30.66 -3.29 -11.60
C GLY A 116 -29.43 -2.40 -11.70
N LYS A 117 -28.89 -1.87 -10.59
CA LYS A 117 -27.59 -1.17 -10.56
C LYS A 117 -26.79 -1.57 -9.31
N PRO A 118 -26.20 -2.78 -9.29
CA PRO A 118 -25.39 -3.23 -8.16
C PRO A 118 -24.16 -2.31 -8.01
N LYS A 119 -23.85 -1.92 -6.77
CA LYS A 119 -22.67 -1.15 -6.39
C LYS A 119 -21.81 -1.97 -5.44
N THR A 120 -20.49 -1.86 -5.55
CA THR A 120 -19.54 -2.64 -4.73
C THR A 120 -18.91 -1.83 -3.59
N ILE A 121 -19.39 -0.60 -3.40
CA ILE A 121 -18.94 0.31 -2.33
C ILE A 121 -20.12 0.83 -1.53
N THR A 122 -19.92 0.97 -0.22
CA THR A 122 -20.85 1.70 0.65
C THR A 122 -20.65 3.21 0.53
N GLY A 123 -21.71 4.00 0.78
CA GLY A 123 -21.61 5.45 0.84
C GLY A 123 -21.77 6.19 -0.49
N PHE A 124 -22.17 7.45 -0.39
CA PHE A 124 -22.44 8.35 -1.53
C PHE A 124 -21.46 9.55 -1.56
N GLN A 125 -20.46 9.57 -0.67
CA GLN A 125 -19.51 10.69 -0.63
C GLN A 125 -18.62 10.67 -1.87
N THR A 126 -18.65 11.78 -2.60
CA THR A 126 -17.84 11.96 -3.81
C THR A 126 -16.61 12.77 -3.46
N HIS A 127 -15.46 12.27 -3.87
CA HIS A 127 -14.16 12.91 -3.79
C HIS A 127 -13.63 13.16 -5.21
N THR A 128 -12.57 13.96 -5.30
CA THR A 128 -11.90 14.25 -6.58
C THR A 128 -10.47 13.73 -6.50
N THR A 129 -10.02 12.97 -7.50
CA THR A 129 -8.64 12.47 -7.55
C THR A 129 -7.62 13.62 -7.60
N PRO A 130 -6.45 13.50 -6.95
CA PRO A 130 -5.93 12.33 -6.24
C PRO A 130 -6.57 12.14 -4.85
N VAL A 131 -6.91 10.89 -4.52
CA VAL A 131 -7.55 10.54 -3.23
C VAL A 131 -6.74 9.45 -2.53
N LEU A 132 -6.56 9.63 -1.22
CA LEU A 132 -5.99 8.63 -0.34
C LEU A 132 -7.11 7.77 0.24
N MET A 133 -7.14 6.49 -0.09
CA MET A 133 -8.13 5.56 0.45
C MET A 133 -7.73 5.07 1.84
N ALA A 134 -8.70 4.97 2.75
CA ALA A 134 -8.48 4.33 4.04
C ALA A 134 -8.38 2.80 3.91
N TYR A 135 -8.08 2.13 5.01
CA TYR A 135 -7.95 0.68 5.01
C TYR A 135 -9.31 0.01 4.78
N GLY A 136 -9.41 -0.81 3.72
CA GLY A 136 -10.66 -1.50 3.39
C GLY A 136 -11.67 -0.64 2.62
N GLU A 137 -11.29 0.58 2.26
CA GLU A 137 -12.05 1.39 1.32
C GLU A 137 -11.72 1.03 -0.12
N ARG A 138 -12.69 1.27 -0.98
CA ARG A 138 -12.63 1.11 -2.43
C ARG A 138 -13.19 2.37 -3.08
N ALA A 139 -12.65 2.69 -4.24
CA ALA A 139 -13.12 3.79 -5.07
C ALA A 139 -13.82 3.27 -6.32
N GLU A 140 -14.92 3.89 -6.70
CA GLU A 140 -15.58 3.74 -8.00
C GLU A 140 -15.69 5.09 -8.68
N LEU A 141 -15.68 5.14 -10.02
CA LEU A 141 -15.96 6.37 -10.76
C LEU A 141 -17.39 6.84 -10.48
N ALA A 142 -17.56 8.14 -10.26
CA ALA A 142 -18.88 8.71 -9.95
C ALA A 142 -19.80 8.79 -11.18
N ASN A 143 -19.23 8.93 -12.37
CA ASN A 143 -19.91 8.97 -13.66
C ASN A 143 -19.60 7.72 -14.49
N GLU A 144 -20.58 7.28 -15.29
CA GLU A 144 -20.47 6.12 -16.20
C GLU A 144 -19.83 6.50 -17.56
N GLU A 145 -19.57 7.79 -17.79
CA GLU A 145 -19.00 8.33 -19.03
C GLU A 145 -17.53 8.71 -18.80
N CYS A 146 -16.64 8.08 -19.56
CA CYS A 146 -15.24 8.46 -19.73
C CYS A 146 -15.04 9.02 -21.14
#